data_AF-A0A1F7V7U9-F1
#
_entry.id   AF-A0A1F7V7U9-F1
#
_cell.length_a   1.000
_cell.length_b   1.000
_cell.length_c   1.000
_cell.angle_alpha   90.00
_cell.angle_beta   90.00
_cell.angle_gamma   90.00
#
_symmetry.space_group_name_H-M   'P 1'
#
loop_
_entity.id
_entity.type
_entity.pdbx_description
1 polymer ?
#
loop_
_entity_poly.entity_id
_entity_poly.type
_entity_poly.pdbx_seq_one_letter_code
_entity_poly.pdbx_strand_id
1 'polypeptide(L)'
;MASNQPLEPIIIKAPMPSRKPTMIDVHAKPSVVGPIDELKLFTIADFRRFDADPRRAAARLQEKIKLLEEESYAKMVEGVRAWRASPLNQLYVTVGQESLEGGKNVADAIRERREAGKTTLSEDEFGALLDLNKKLRF
;
A
#
# COMPACT_ATOMS: atom_id res chain seq x y z
N MET A 1 36.37 41.22 -58.21
CA MET A 1 37.13 40.05 -57.74
C MET A 1 36.53 39.65 -56.41
N ALA A 2 35.85 38.51 -56.35
CA ALA A 2 34.97 38.12 -55.26
C ALA A 2 35.76 37.70 -54.01
N SER A 3 35.43 38.31 -52.86
CA SER A 3 35.96 37.96 -51.54
C SER A 3 35.53 36.55 -51.13
N ASN A 4 36.51 35.75 -50.73
CA ASN A 4 36.33 34.40 -50.21
C ASN A 4 36.25 34.48 -48.67
N GLN A 5 35.08 34.24 -48.08
CA GLN A 5 34.89 34.10 -46.63
C GLN A 5 35.08 32.64 -46.21
N PRO A 6 35.84 32.33 -45.14
CA PRO A 6 35.96 30.97 -44.64
C PRO A 6 34.70 30.55 -43.87
N LEU A 7 34.24 29.32 -44.10
CA LEU A 7 33.07 28.72 -43.45
C LEU A 7 33.46 28.24 -42.03
N GLU A 8 32.74 28.72 -41.02
CA GLU A 8 32.88 28.24 -39.64
C GLU A 8 32.34 26.81 -39.49
N PRO A 9 32.96 25.95 -38.64
CA PRO A 9 32.50 24.59 -38.44
C PRO A 9 31.19 24.54 -37.63
N ILE A 10 30.18 23.89 -38.20
CA ILE A 10 28.89 23.62 -37.55
C ILE A 10 29.11 22.59 -36.43
N ILE A 11 29.05 23.03 -35.16
CA ILE A 11 29.01 22.12 -34.01
C ILE A 11 27.60 21.53 -33.90
N ILE A 12 27.45 20.28 -34.36
CA ILE A 12 26.23 19.50 -34.19
C ILE A 12 26.18 19.03 -32.74
N LYS A 13 25.37 19.68 -31.89
CA LYS A 13 25.04 19.17 -30.55
C LYS A 13 24.23 17.88 -30.72
N ALA A 14 24.81 16.74 -30.35
CA ALA A 14 24.11 15.46 -30.31
C ALA A 14 22.95 15.52 -29.29
N PRO A 15 21.73 15.08 -29.63
CA PRO A 15 20.65 14.97 -28.65
C PRO A 15 20.94 13.81 -27.70
N MET A 16 20.90 14.08 -26.40
CA MET A 16 21.01 13.07 -25.34
C MET A 16 19.91 12.00 -25.51
N PRO A 17 20.21 10.70 -25.35
CA PRO A 17 19.19 9.67 -25.41
C PRO A 17 18.24 9.84 -24.21
N SER A 18 17.00 10.25 -24.49
CA SER A 18 15.93 10.23 -23.50
C SER A 18 15.65 8.78 -23.13
N ARG A 19 16.04 8.41 -21.90
CA ARG A 19 15.71 7.12 -21.31
C ARG A 19 14.23 7.12 -20.99
N LYS A 20 13.41 6.76 -21.99
CA LYS A 20 11.97 6.53 -21.81
C LYS A 20 11.82 5.48 -20.70
N PRO A 21 11.00 5.72 -19.67
CA PRO A 21 10.67 4.67 -18.72
C PRO A 21 10.10 3.49 -19.49
N THR A 22 10.70 2.31 -19.35
CA THR A 22 10.18 1.08 -19.91
C THR A 22 8.79 0.88 -19.33
N MET A 23 7.77 1.05 -20.17
CA MET A 23 6.41 0.69 -19.83
C MET A 23 6.42 -0.83 -19.66
N ILE A 24 6.46 -1.30 -18.41
CA ILE A 24 6.26 -2.71 -18.13
C ILE A 24 4.80 -2.95 -18.45
N ASP A 25 4.58 -3.55 -19.61
CA ASP A 25 3.29 -4.06 -20.03
C ASP A 25 2.91 -5.21 -19.08
N VAL A 26 2.23 -4.85 -17.99
CA VAL A 26 1.60 -5.81 -17.11
C VAL A 26 0.39 -6.34 -17.85
N HIS A 27 0.60 -7.40 -18.64
CA HIS A 27 -0.46 -8.34 -19.01
C HIS A 27 -0.93 -9.07 -17.75
N ALA A 28 -1.59 -8.34 -16.85
CA ALA A 28 -2.38 -8.95 -15.81
C ALA A 28 -3.60 -9.55 -16.54
N LYS A 29 -3.53 -10.86 -16.83
CA LYS A 29 -4.78 -11.62 -17.06
C LYS A 29 -5.72 -11.22 -15.92
N PRO A 30 -6.97 -10.80 -16.19
CA PRO A 30 -7.92 -10.52 -15.12
C PRO A 30 -8.18 -11.84 -14.40
N SER A 31 -7.37 -12.16 -13.40
CA SER A 31 -7.70 -13.20 -12.45
C SER A 31 -8.91 -12.67 -11.70
N VAL A 32 -10.01 -13.43 -11.71
CA VAL A 32 -11.10 -13.20 -10.77
C VAL A 32 -10.47 -13.29 -9.38
N VAL A 33 -10.29 -12.15 -8.73
CA VAL A 33 -9.75 -12.10 -7.37
C VAL A 33 -10.88 -12.57 -6.46
N GLY A 34 -10.68 -13.71 -5.79
CA GLY A 34 -11.66 -14.22 -4.84
C GLY A 34 -11.69 -13.37 -3.57
N PRO A 35 -12.74 -13.51 -2.72
CA PRO A 35 -12.87 -12.72 -1.50
C PRO A 35 -11.68 -12.89 -0.53
N ILE A 36 -11.02 -14.05 -0.55
CA ILE A 36 -9.83 -14.33 0.25
C ILE A 36 -8.59 -13.65 -0.34
N ASP A 37 -8.42 -13.66 -1.66
CA ASP A 37 -7.32 -12.97 -2.33
C ASP A 37 -7.46 -11.45 -2.19
N GLU A 38 -8.69 -10.92 -2.20
CA GLU A 38 -8.95 -9.50 -1.91
C GLU A 38 -8.43 -9.11 -0.53
N LEU A 39 -8.73 -9.92 0.51
CA LEU A 39 -8.24 -9.69 1.87
C LEU A 39 -6.71 -9.77 1.92
N LYS A 40 -6.10 -10.72 1.20
CA LYS A 40 -4.64 -10.92 1.17
C LYS A 40 -3.90 -9.79 0.46
N LEU A 41 -4.49 -9.20 -0.57
CA LEU A 41 -3.84 -8.15 -1.36
C LEU A 41 -4.16 -6.74 -0.85
N PHE A 42 -5.01 -6.63 0.17
CA PHE A 42 -5.55 -5.35 0.64
C PHE A 42 -4.45 -4.38 1.13
N THR A 43 -4.39 -3.20 0.51
CA THR A 43 -3.38 -2.17 0.81
C THR A 43 -3.95 -1.00 1.60
N ILE A 44 -3.06 -0.13 2.09
CA ILE A 44 -3.47 1.14 2.71
C ILE A 44 -4.17 2.08 1.72
N ALA A 45 -3.82 2.04 0.44
CA ALA A 45 -4.49 2.82 -0.58
C ALA A 45 -5.93 2.35 -0.78
N ASP A 46 -6.13 1.03 -0.75
CA ASP A 46 -7.47 0.44 -0.81
C ASP A 46 -8.28 0.83 0.41
N PHE A 47 -7.71 0.74 1.61
CA PHE A 47 -8.38 1.15 2.86
C PHE A 47 -8.91 2.58 2.82
N ARG A 48 -8.08 3.53 2.37
CA ARG A 48 -8.45 4.95 2.22
C ARG A 48 -9.50 5.20 1.13
N ARG A 49 -9.55 4.34 0.12
CA ARG A 49 -10.58 4.37 -0.94
C ARG A 49 -11.87 3.68 -0.50
N PHE A 50 -11.77 2.73 0.42
CA PHE A 50 -12.88 1.87 0.83
C PHE A 50 -13.92 2.65 1.63
N ASP A 51 -13.46 3.56 2.49
CA ASP A 51 -14.28 4.59 3.13
C ASP A 51 -13.37 5.74 3.58
N ALA A 52 -13.90 6.97 3.61
CA ALA A 52 -13.15 8.12 4.12
C ALA A 52 -12.98 8.07 5.65
N ASP A 53 -13.87 7.36 6.35
CA ASP A 53 -13.77 7.10 7.79
C ASP A 53 -13.07 5.75 8.04
N PRO A 54 -11.87 5.74 8.66
CA PRO A 54 -11.14 4.51 8.97
C PRO A 54 -11.95 3.47 9.75
N ARG A 55 -12.86 3.90 10.63
CA ARG A 55 -13.68 2.99 11.44
C ARG A 55 -14.72 2.27 10.57
N ARG A 56 -15.32 2.98 9.61
CA ARG A 56 -16.24 2.37 8.65
C ARG A 56 -15.51 1.46 7.67
N ALA A 57 -14.31 1.85 7.21
CA ALA A 57 -13.48 0.98 6.38
C ALA A 57 -13.13 -0.33 7.11
N ALA A 58 -12.74 -0.26 8.39
CA ALA A 58 -12.49 -1.43 9.23
C ALA A 58 -13.75 -2.28 9.46
N ALA A 59 -14.91 -1.66 9.67
CA ALA A 59 -16.18 -2.37 9.82
C ALA A 59 -16.57 -3.14 8.54
N ARG A 60 -16.34 -2.57 7.36
CA ARG A 60 -16.58 -3.25 6.08
C ARG A 60 -15.61 -4.44 5.87
N LEU A 61 -14.35 -4.31 6.29
CA LEU A 61 -13.41 -5.42 6.29
C LEU A 61 -13.84 -6.54 7.24
N GLN A 62 -14.33 -6.18 8.43
CA GLN A 62 -14.90 -7.13 9.38
C GLN A 62 -16.09 -7.86 8.75
N GLU A 63 -16.99 -7.15 8.07
CA GLU A 63 -18.15 -7.74 7.41
C GLU A 63 -17.74 -8.72 6.30
N LYS A 64 -16.73 -8.39 5.49
CA LYS A 64 -16.17 -9.32 4.49
C LYS A 64 -15.72 -10.64 5.11
N ILE A 65 -15.06 -10.60 6.27
CA ILE A 65 -14.62 -11.80 6.99
C ILE A 65 -15.82 -12.56 7.56
N LYS A 66 -16.83 -11.85 8.06
CA LYS A 66 -18.06 -12.45 8.58
C LYS A 66 -18.86 -13.18 7.49
N LEU A 67 -18.93 -12.62 6.27
CA LEU A 67 -19.56 -13.31 5.14
C LEU A 67 -18.87 -14.63 4.80
N LEU A 68 -17.54 -14.72 4.98
CA LEU A 68 -16.83 -16.00 4.85
C LEU A 68 -17.21 -17.01 5.94
N GLU A 69 -17.56 -16.53 7.13
CA GLU A 69 -18.05 -17.37 8.24
C GLU A 69 -19.40 -18.00 7.93
N GLU A 70 -20.29 -17.23 7.28
CA GLU A 70 -21.59 -17.71 6.83
C GLU A 70 -21.46 -18.86 5.81
N GLU A 71 -20.40 -18.87 5.00
CA GLU A 71 -20.06 -20.01 4.13
C GLU A 71 -19.52 -21.21 4.92
N SER A 72 -18.52 -20.98 5.78
CA SER A 72 -18.06 -21.95 6.78
C SER A 72 -17.07 -21.32 7.76
N TYR A 73 -16.98 -21.88 8.97
CA TYR A 73 -15.94 -21.51 9.93
C TYR A 73 -14.51 -21.62 9.34
N ALA A 74 -14.25 -22.66 8.53
CA ALA A 74 -12.96 -22.84 7.87
C ALA A 74 -12.63 -21.70 6.90
N LYS A 75 -13.62 -21.18 6.17
CA LYS A 75 -13.48 -20.03 5.27
C LYS A 75 -13.21 -18.73 6.02
N MET A 76 -13.84 -18.52 7.17
CA MET A 76 -13.52 -17.39 8.04
C MET A 76 -12.06 -17.46 8.51
N VAL A 77 -11.59 -18.62 8.97
CA VAL A 77 -10.18 -18.80 9.39
C VAL A 77 -9.22 -18.54 8.23
N GLU A 78 -9.54 -19.00 7.01
CA GLU A 78 -8.77 -18.72 5.80
C GLU A 78 -8.72 -17.21 5.49
N GLY A 79 -9.87 -16.52 5.57
CA GLY A 79 -9.98 -15.08 5.39
C GLY A 79 -9.19 -14.27 6.41
N VAL A 80 -9.18 -14.69 7.67
CA VAL A 80 -8.40 -14.05 8.74
C VAL A 80 -6.91 -14.22 8.49
N ARG A 81 -6.47 -15.42 8.07
CA ARG A 81 -5.06 -15.67 7.72
C ARG A 81 -4.64 -14.81 6.52
N ALA A 82 -5.51 -14.71 5.51
CA ALA A 82 -5.30 -13.84 4.36
C ALA A 82 -5.18 -12.37 4.77
N TRP A 83 -6.14 -11.86 5.55
CA TRP A 83 -6.10 -10.50 6.11
C TRP A 83 -4.81 -10.24 6.90
N ARG A 84 -4.40 -11.17 7.77
CA ARG A 84 -3.17 -11.00 8.57
C ARG A 84 -1.93 -10.91 7.70
N ALA A 85 -1.91 -11.58 6.55
CA ALA A 85 -0.84 -11.53 5.56
C ALA A 85 -0.91 -10.28 4.65
N SER A 86 -1.94 -9.46 4.75
CA SER A 86 -2.13 -8.30 3.88
C SER A 86 -1.07 -7.21 4.08
N PRO A 87 -0.68 -6.48 3.01
CA PRO A 87 0.22 -5.34 3.14
C PRO A 87 -0.24 -4.32 4.19
N LEU A 88 -1.55 -4.09 4.30
CA LEU A 88 -2.12 -3.20 5.31
C LEU A 88 -1.90 -3.70 6.74
N ASN A 89 -2.21 -4.97 7.01
CA ASN A 89 -2.03 -5.53 8.34
C ASN A 89 -0.54 -5.63 8.72
N GLN A 90 0.32 -5.96 7.76
CA GLN A 90 1.77 -5.95 7.97
C GLN A 90 2.30 -4.55 8.30
N LEU A 91 1.78 -3.51 7.65
CA LEU A 91 2.11 -2.13 8.00
C LEU A 91 1.66 -1.77 9.43
N TYR A 92 0.44 -2.17 9.83
CA TYR A 92 -0.05 -2.02 11.20
C TYR A 92 0.86 -2.69 12.22
N VAL A 93 1.26 -3.94 11.98
CA VAL A 93 2.20 -4.67 12.85
C VAL A 93 3.55 -3.96 12.92
N THR A 94 4.08 -3.51 11.78
CA THR A 94 5.37 -2.81 11.72
C THR A 94 5.35 -1.52 12.55
N VAL A 95 4.31 -0.69 12.40
CA VAL A 95 4.17 0.56 13.18
C VAL A 95 4.07 0.26 14.68
N GLY A 96 3.34 -0.79 15.06
CA GLY A 96 3.23 -1.23 16.45
C GLY A 96 4.58 -1.72 17.01
N GLN A 97 5.34 -2.49 16.24
CA GLN A 97 6.67 -2.95 16.62
C GLN A 97 7.65 -1.79 16.80
N GLU A 98 7.70 -0.85 15.87
CA GLU A 98 8.58 0.33 15.95
C GLU A 98 8.27 1.21 17.18
N SER A 99 6.99 1.27 17.58
CA SER A 99 6.57 1.93 18.82
C SER A 99 7.11 1.19 20.06
N LEU A 100 6.96 -0.14 20.11
CA LEU A 100 7.43 -0.96 21.22
C LEU A 100 8.96 -0.96 21.34
N GLU A 101 9.68 -1.17 20.23
CA GLU A 101 11.14 -1.21 20.19
C GLU A 101 11.75 0.14 20.56
N GLY A 102 11.12 1.25 20.14
CA GLY A 102 11.54 2.60 20.48
C GLY A 102 11.14 3.06 21.88
N GLY A 103 10.37 2.26 22.64
CA GLY A 103 9.82 2.67 23.94
C GLY A 103 8.96 3.93 23.86
N LYS A 104 8.35 4.19 22.70
CA LYS A 104 7.61 5.42 22.37
C LYS A 104 6.16 5.10 22.07
N ASN A 105 5.29 6.11 22.12
CA ASN A 105 3.91 5.90 21.72
C ASN A 105 3.79 5.71 20.19
N VAL A 106 2.64 5.21 19.75
CA VAL A 106 2.37 4.93 18.33
C VAL A 106 2.39 6.21 17.48
N ALA A 107 1.94 7.34 18.03
CA ALA A 107 1.92 8.62 17.32
C ALA A 107 3.35 9.07 16.95
N ASP A 108 4.32 8.88 17.85
CA ASP A 108 5.73 9.17 17.61
C ASP A 108 6.32 8.25 16.53
N ALA A 109 6.02 6.95 16.57
CA ALA A 109 6.44 6.01 15.52
C ALA A 109 5.86 6.38 14.14
N ILE A 110 4.59 6.76 14.09
CA ILE A 110 3.94 7.25 12.86
C ILE A 110 4.62 8.51 12.34
N ARG A 111 4.90 9.48 13.22
CA ARG A 111 5.57 10.74 12.87
C ARG A 111 6.93 10.48 12.26
N GLU A 112 7.77 9.68 12.91
CA GLU A 112 9.12 9.39 12.43
C GLU A 112 9.13 8.67 11.07
N ARG A 113 8.20 7.71 10.87
CA ARG A 113 8.05 7.09 9.54
C ARG A 113 7.70 8.11 8.47
N ARG A 114 6.79 9.05 8.79
CA ARG A 114 6.38 10.11 7.87
C ARG A 114 7.54 11.05 7.54
N GLU A 115 8.32 11.47 8.54
CA GLU A 115 9.52 12.30 8.36
C GLU A 115 10.60 11.59 7.53
N ALA A 116 10.72 10.28 7.69
CA ALA A 116 11.60 9.43 6.88
C ALA A 116 11.06 9.12 5.47
N GLY A 117 9.91 9.68 5.07
CA GLY A 117 9.29 9.44 3.76
C GLY A 117 8.78 8.01 3.56
N LYS A 118 8.63 7.22 4.64
CA LYS A 118 8.11 5.86 4.59
C LYS A 118 6.58 5.88 4.57
N THR A 119 5.98 4.94 3.83
CA THR A 119 4.54 4.68 3.93
C THR A 119 4.18 4.34 5.38
N THR A 120 3.12 4.99 5.89
CA THR A 120 2.65 4.87 7.27
C THR A 120 1.15 5.10 7.37
N LEU A 121 0.59 4.71 8.52
CA LEU A 121 -0.79 4.91 8.93
C LEU A 121 -0.97 6.30 9.56
N SER A 122 -2.20 6.82 9.59
CA SER A 122 -2.60 7.84 10.57
C SER A 122 -2.91 7.19 11.92
N GLU A 123 -3.04 8.01 12.97
CA GLU A 123 -3.43 7.52 14.30
C GLU A 123 -4.84 6.92 14.29
N ASP A 124 -5.78 7.54 13.58
CA ASP A 124 -7.14 7.02 13.41
C ASP A 124 -7.17 5.69 12.63
N GLU A 125 -6.35 5.58 11.58
CA GLU A 125 -6.18 4.33 10.82
C GLU A 125 -5.60 3.23 11.70
N PHE A 126 -4.56 3.54 12.49
CA PHE A 126 -3.98 2.57 13.43
C PHE A 126 -5.01 2.13 14.48
N GLY A 127 -5.76 3.06 15.07
CA GLY A 127 -6.80 2.76 16.05
C GLY A 127 -7.91 1.86 15.48
N ALA A 128 -8.39 2.15 14.28
CA ALA A 128 -9.40 1.32 13.61
C ALA A 128 -8.89 -0.10 13.33
N LEU A 129 -7.63 -0.24 12.90
CA LEU A 129 -7.01 -1.54 12.66
C LEU A 129 -6.72 -2.31 13.95
N LEU A 130 -6.37 -1.62 15.04
CA LEU A 130 -6.21 -2.20 16.36
C LEU A 130 -7.53 -2.83 16.82
N ASP A 131 -8.64 -2.09 16.71
CA ASP A 131 -9.94 -2.58 17.14
C ASP A 131 -10.48 -3.70 16.24
N LEU A 132 -10.23 -3.65 14.93
CA LEU A 132 -10.48 -4.76 14.02
C LEU A 132 -9.70 -6.01 14.47
N ASN A 133 -8.39 -5.90 14.66
CA ASN A 133 -7.53 -7.03 15.01
C ASN A 133 -7.86 -7.64 16.37
N LYS A 134 -8.34 -6.85 17.35
CA LYS A 134 -8.86 -7.39 18.63
C LYS A 134 -10.05 -8.31 18.43
N LYS A 135 -10.98 -7.95 17.53
CA LYS A 135 -12.17 -8.75 17.22
C LYS A 135 -11.83 -10.02 16.43
N LEU A 136 -10.71 -10.01 15.71
CA LEU A 136 -10.22 -11.16 14.94
C LEU A 136 -9.28 -12.08 15.74
N ARG A 137 -9.35 -12.04 17.08
CA ARG A 137 -8.59 -12.92 17.98
C ARG A 137 -9.37 -14.23 18.18
N PHE A 138 -9.09 -15.18 17.32
CA PHE A 138 -9.50 -16.59 17.40
C PHE A 138 -8.29 -17.45 17.03
#